data_AF-A0A1I3XW30-F1
#
_entry.id   AF-A0A1I3XW30-F1
#
_cell.length_a   1.000
_cell.length_b   1.000
_cell.length_c   1.000
_cell.angle_alpha   90.00
_cell.angle_beta   90.00
_cell.angle_gamma   90.00
#
_symmetry.space_group_name_H-M   'P 1'
#
loop_
_entity.id
_entity.type
_entity.pdbx_description
1 polymer ?
#
loop_
_entity_poly.entity_id
_entity_poly.type
_entity_poly.pdbx_seq_one_letter_code
_entity_poly.pdbx_strand_id
1 'polypeptide(L)' 'MTTFAEAAGRLAGLAGLAFGWSPDRFWRATPAELATLLTAAAPEAGEPPSADLIARLQEQFPDG' A
#
# COMPACT_ATOMS: atom_id res chain seq x y z
N MET A 1 -0.33 2.54 20.61
CA MET A 1 0.93 2.67 19.85
C MET A 1 1.35 1.28 19.43
N THR A 2 1.60 1.05 18.14
CA THR A 2 2.11 -0.24 17.65
C THR A 2 3.59 -0.37 18.01
N THR A 3 4.01 -1.52 18.51
CA THR A 3 5.42 -1.83 18.73
C THR A 3 6.12 -2.14 17.41
N PHE A 4 7.46 -2.06 17.41
CA PHE A 4 8.27 -2.47 16.25
C PHE A 4 7.98 -3.91 15.85
N ALA A 5 7.90 -4.84 16.81
CA ALA A 5 7.66 -6.26 16.54
C ALA A 5 6.31 -6.50 15.85
N GLU A 6 5.26 -5.82 16.30
CA GLU A 6 3.93 -5.93 15.69
C GLU A 6 3.92 -5.36 14.26
N ALA A 7 4.57 -4.22 14.03
CA ALA A 7 4.67 -3.62 12.71
C ALA A 7 5.49 -4.48 11.75
N ALA A 8 6.64 -4.99 12.19
CA ALA A 8 7.51 -5.86 11.40
C ALA A 8 6.82 -7.19 11.08
N GLY A 9 6.09 -7.78 12.03
CA GLY A 9 5.32 -9.01 11.79
C GLY A 9 4.23 -8.83 10.73
N ARG A 10 3.51 -7.70 10.76
CA ARG A 10 2.52 -7.37 9.71
C ARG A 10 3.18 -7.21 8.34
N LEU A 11 4.30 -6.48 8.26
CA LEU A 11 5.04 -6.31 7.01
C LEU A 11 5.62 -7.62 6.47
N ALA A 12 6.10 -8.52 7.33
CA ALA A 12 6.57 -9.85 6.92
C ALA A 12 5.45 -10.66 6.26
N GLY A 13 4.24 -10.62 6.83
CA GLY A 13 3.06 -11.27 6.24
C GLY A 13 2.67 -10.67 4.89
N LEU A 14 2.64 -9.33 4.80
CA LEU A 14 2.33 -8.64 3.54
C LEU A 14 3.36 -8.92 2.45
N ALA A 15 4.66 -8.96 2.80
CA ALA A 15 5.72 -9.30 1.84
C ALA A 15 5.57 -10.74 1.31
N GLY A 16 5.11 -11.67 2.16
CA GLY A 16 4.75 -13.02 1.74
C GLY A 16 3.61 -13.05 0.73
N LEU A 17 2.53 -12.29 0.98
CA LEU A 17 1.37 -12.23 0.09
C LEU A 17 1.66 -11.49 -1.23
N ALA A 18 2.37 -10.37 -1.18
CA ALA A 18 2.61 -9.51 -2.34
C ALA A 18 3.76 -10.01 -3.23
N PHE A 19 4.81 -10.56 -2.63
CA PHE A 19 6.07 -10.90 -3.33
C PHE A 19 6.46 -12.38 -3.23
N GLY A 20 5.68 -13.20 -2.54
CA GLY A 20 6.02 -14.61 -2.30
C GLY A 20 7.25 -14.79 -1.39
N TRP A 21 7.58 -13.80 -0.57
CA TRP A 21 8.75 -13.86 0.30
C TRP A 21 8.55 -14.83 1.47
N SER A 22 9.58 -15.63 1.74
CA SER A 22 9.66 -16.35 3.02
C SER A 22 9.98 -15.37 4.16
N PRO A 23 9.68 -15.72 5.42
CA PRO A 23 10.05 -14.91 6.57
C PRO A 23 11.56 -14.61 6.66
N ASP A 24 12.43 -15.58 6.30
CA ASP A 24 13.89 -15.38 6.30
C ASP A 24 14.31 -14.28 5.32
N ARG A 25 13.71 -14.25 4.13
CA ARG A 25 13.99 -13.23 3.12
C ARG A 25 13.61 -11.83 3.61
N PHE A 26 12.45 -11.71 4.27
CA PHE A 26 12.03 -10.44 4.86
C PHE A 26 13.03 -9.92 5.91
N TRP A 27 13.48 -10.78 6.83
CA TRP A 27 14.40 -10.37 7.89
C TRP A 27 15.82 -10.05 7.41
N ARG A 28 16.22 -10.59 6.25
CA ARG A 28 17.51 -10.27 5.61
C ARG A 28 17.45 -9.01 4.75
N ALA A 29 16.29 -8.61 4.28
CA ALA A 29 16.12 -7.43 3.46
C ALA A 29 16.28 -6.16 4.31
N THR A 30 16.90 -5.15 3.73
CA THR A 30 16.99 -3.82 4.34
C THR A 30 15.67 -3.06 4.20
N PRO A 31 15.37 -2.12 5.12
CA PRO A 31 14.19 -1.27 4.98
C PRO A 31 14.13 -0.49 3.66
N ALA A 32 15.29 -0.10 3.11
CA ALA A 32 15.37 0.62 1.84
C ALA A 32 14.96 -0.27 0.66
N GLU A 33 15.44 -1.52 0.61
CA GLU A 33 15.04 -2.49 -0.43
C GLU A 33 13.54 -2.80 -0.36
N LEU A 34 12.99 -2.96 0.85
CA LEU A 34 11.55 -3.15 1.04
C LEU A 34 10.76 -1.94 0.55
N ALA A 35 11.21 -0.72 0.87
CA ALA A 35 10.56 0.51 0.41
C ALA A 35 10.55 0.60 -1.12
N THR A 36 11.65 0.25 -1.79
CA THR A 36 11.71 0.23 -3.27
C THR A 36 10.67 -0.72 -3.87
N LEU A 37 10.50 -1.92 -3.30
CA LEU A 37 9.51 -2.90 -3.77
C LEU A 37 8.09 -2.39 -3.56
N LEU A 38 7.80 -1.79 -2.40
CA LEU A 38 6.48 -1.23 -2.12
C LEU A 38 6.16 -0.07 -3.05
N THR A 39 7.12 0.81 -3.34
CA THR A 39 6.93 1.90 -4.31
C THR A 39 6.68 1.35 -5.72
N ALA A 40 7.40 0.31 -6.14
CA ALA A 40 7.19 -0.32 -7.45
C ALA A 40 5.84 -1.07 -7.56
N ALA A 41 5.31 -1.57 -6.44
CA ALA A 41 4.03 -2.26 -6.37
C ALA A 41 2.84 -1.31 -6.14
N ALA A 42 3.11 -0.07 -5.70
CA ALA A 42 2.07 0.93 -5.54
C ALA A 42 1.46 1.22 -6.92
N PRO A 43 0.12 1.20 -7.05
CA PRO A 43 -0.50 1.69 -8.27
C PRO A 43 -0.06 3.14 -8.48
N GLU A 44 0.20 3.51 -9.72
CA GLU A 44 0.43 4.91 -10.08
C GLU A 44 -0.69 5.73 -9.45
N ALA A 45 -0.32 6.65 -8.55
CA ALA A 45 -1.28 7.56 -7.98
C ALA A 45 -1.79 8.43 -9.14
N GLY A 46 -2.97 8.07 -9.66
CA GLY A 46 -3.65 8.88 -10.65
C GLY A 46 -3.83 10.29 -10.10
N GLU A 47 -3.87 11.27 -11.01
CA GLU A 47 -4.19 12.65 -10.64
C GLU A 47 -5.52 12.65 -9.84
N PRO A 48 -5.57 13.29 -8.66
CA PRO A 48 -6.82 13.43 -7.96
C PRO A 48 -7.90 14.04 -8.89
N PRO A 49 -9.15 13.56 -8.82
CA PRO A 49 -10.20 14.08 -9.68
C PRO A 49 -10.41 15.58 -9.42
N SER A 50 -10.69 16.34 -10.48
CA SER A 50 -11.01 17.75 -10.32
C SER A 50 -12.31 17.94 -9.53
N ALA A 51 -12.47 19.11 -8.90
CA ALA A 51 -13.71 19.46 -8.20
C ALA A 51 -14.94 19.36 -9.12
N ASP A 52 -14.80 19.73 -10.41
CA ASP A 52 -15.87 19.60 -11.40
C ASP A 52 -16.25 18.13 -11.67
N LEU A 53 -15.26 17.24 -11.76
CA LEU A 53 -15.52 15.81 -11.93
C LEU A 53 -16.22 15.23 -10.70
N ILE A 54 -15.82 15.63 -9.51
CA ILE A 54 -16.45 15.20 -8.25
C ILE A 54 -17.92 15.66 -8.22
N ALA A 55 -18.20 16.94 -8.53
CA ALA A 55 -19.56 17.47 -8.54
C ALA A 55 -20.46 16.71 -9.52
N ARG A 56 -19.96 16.42 -10.73
CA ARG A 56 -20.71 15.62 -11.72
C ARG A 56 -20.99 14.19 -11.26
N LEU A 57 -20.06 13.57 -10.55
CA LEU A 57 -20.27 12.22 -10.00
C LEU A 57 -21.33 12.22 -8.89
N GLN A 58 -21.33 13.25 -8.03
CA GLN A 58 -22.35 13.39 -6.98
C GLN A 58 -23.76 13.60 -7.54
N GLU A 59 -23.89 14.33 -8.65
CA GLU A 59 -25.17 14.49 -9.36
C GLU A 59 -25.64 13.18 -10.02
N GLN A 60 -24.70 12.41 -10.60
CA GLN A 60 -25.01 11.15 -11.29
C GLN A 60 -25.33 9.99 -10.35
N PHE A 61 -24.72 9.97 -9.17
CA PHE A 61 -24.88 8.93 -8.16
C PHE A 61 -25.28 9.56 -6.83
N PRO A 62 -26.53 10.03 -6.68
CA PRO A 62 -26.99 10.55 -5.40
C PRO A 62 -26.99 9.41 -4.37
N ASP A 63 -26.26 9.60 -3.27
CA ASP A 63 -26.32 8.69 -2.13
C ASP A 63 -27.75 8.75 -1.57
N GLY A 64 -28.48 7.64 -1.70
CA GLY A 64 -29.88 7.50 -1.30
C GLY A 64 -30.12 7.49 0.19
#